data_AF-A0A3D5B3W7-F1
#
_entry.id   AF-A0A3D5B3W7-F1
#
_cell.length_a   1.000
_cell.length_b   1.000
_cell.length_c   1.000
_cell.angle_alpha   90.00
_cell.angle_beta   90.00
_cell.angle_gamma   90.00
#
_symmetry.space_group_name_H-M   'P 1'
#
loop_
_entity.id
_entity.type
_entity.pdbx_description
1 polymer ?
#
loop_
_entity_poly.entity_id
_entity_poly.type
_entity_poly.pdbx_seq_one_letter_code
_entity_poly.pdbx_strand_id
1 'polypeptide(L)'
;MPNKDVWEITSAIILSFGGSSVILIGLSTWLGKVWANRLLEKDRLKYNSELETTKAKYEKQLETYKLQLEKSKSLFFRYSEHQFTLYNELWRLLYKLKLLVNELWDQANFKNLRAFALHFEKTIDSVEKHSLLIEDKHHDKLNAIFNTLNKFKVNKETIVKLKDIKEEDIKPDHNSDTIPRYVAQNNESKKQFEALLKILERDFKKQIRVTG
;
A
#
# COMPACT_ATOMS: atom_id res chain seq x y z
N MET A 1 0.71 -40.22 102.31
CA MET A 1 0.18 -39.15 101.43
C MET A 1 1.34 -38.52 100.67
N PRO A 2 1.62 -38.93 99.42
CA PRO A 2 2.76 -38.47 98.62
C PRO A 2 2.35 -37.47 97.53
N ASN A 3 1.43 -36.54 97.83
CA ASN A 3 0.83 -35.66 96.81
C ASN A 3 1.40 -34.24 96.76
N LYS A 4 2.28 -33.86 97.71
CA LYS A 4 2.89 -32.52 97.75
C LYS A 4 4.12 -32.42 96.85
N ASP A 5 4.94 -33.48 96.80
CA ASP A 5 6.19 -33.50 96.05
C ASP A 5 5.97 -33.43 94.52
N VAL A 6 4.91 -34.05 94.01
CA VAL A 6 4.57 -34.02 92.57
C VAL A 6 4.15 -32.62 92.12
N TRP A 7 3.38 -31.89 92.95
CA TRP A 7 2.96 -30.52 92.63
C TRP A 7 4.12 -29.52 92.73
N GLU A 8 5.06 -29.72 93.65
CA GLU A 8 6.24 -28.87 93.83
C GLU A 8 7.28 -29.10 92.71
N ILE A 9 7.50 -30.35 92.31
CA ILE A 9 8.34 -30.70 91.16
C ILE A 9 7.73 -30.19 89.85
N THR A 10 6.41 -30.37 89.65
CA THR A 10 5.73 -29.92 88.42
C THR A 10 5.66 -28.38 88.35
N SER A 11 5.43 -27.70 89.47
CA SER A 11 5.43 -26.23 89.52
C SER A 11 6.84 -25.63 89.41
N ALA A 12 7.87 -26.27 89.96
CA ALA A 12 9.27 -25.87 89.79
C ALA A 12 9.78 -26.10 88.36
N ILE A 13 9.33 -27.17 87.68
CA ILE A 13 9.57 -27.37 86.25
C ILE A 13 8.84 -26.30 85.44
N ILE A 14 7.57 -26.01 85.70
CA ILE A 14 6.83 -24.96 84.97
C ILE A 14 7.39 -23.54 85.26
N LEU A 15 7.89 -23.26 86.45
CA LEU A 15 8.55 -21.98 86.80
C LEU A 15 9.97 -21.87 86.22
N SER A 16 10.76 -22.94 86.21
CA SER A 16 12.10 -22.95 85.60
C SER A 16 12.03 -22.94 84.07
N PHE A 17 11.00 -23.55 83.49
CA PHE A 17 10.65 -23.41 82.08
C PHE A 17 9.88 -22.12 81.77
N GLY A 18 9.22 -21.48 82.74
CA GLY A 18 8.40 -20.28 82.55
C GLY A 18 9.20 -19.01 82.20
N GLY A 19 10.35 -18.80 82.85
CA GLY A 19 11.28 -17.72 82.49
C GLY A 19 12.01 -17.96 81.16
N SER A 20 12.34 -19.22 80.87
CA SER A 20 12.97 -19.63 79.61
C SER A 20 11.98 -19.58 78.43
N SER A 21 10.71 -19.92 78.66
CA SER A 21 9.66 -19.91 77.63
C SER A 21 9.38 -18.50 77.14
N VAL A 22 9.39 -17.47 78.00
CA VAL A 22 9.25 -16.07 77.57
C VAL A 22 10.42 -15.63 76.69
N ILE A 23 11.65 -16.03 77.02
CA ILE A 23 12.85 -15.74 76.22
C ILE A 23 12.78 -16.47 74.88
N LEU A 24 12.37 -17.74 74.87
CA LEU A 24 12.20 -18.53 73.65
C LEU A 24 11.09 -17.95 72.75
N ILE A 25 9.94 -17.57 73.32
CA ILE A 25 8.83 -16.93 72.58
C ILE A 25 9.27 -15.56 72.05
N GLY A 26 9.99 -14.76 72.84
CA GLY A 26 10.53 -13.47 72.43
C GLY A 26 11.53 -13.59 71.28
N LEU A 27 12.47 -14.55 71.38
CA LEU A 27 13.44 -14.85 70.32
C LEU A 27 12.77 -15.41 69.07
N SER A 28 11.80 -16.32 69.20
CA SER A 28 11.02 -16.85 68.07
C SER A 28 10.20 -15.76 67.38
N THR A 29 9.61 -14.84 68.14
CA THR A 29 8.87 -13.69 67.60
C THR A 29 9.79 -12.71 66.89
N TRP A 30 10.99 -12.46 67.44
CA TRP A 30 11.99 -11.60 66.83
C TRP A 30 12.58 -12.22 65.55
N LEU A 31 12.96 -13.50 65.57
CA LEU A 31 13.39 -14.23 64.37
C LEU A 31 12.27 -14.22 63.31
N GLY A 32 11.03 -14.49 63.71
CA GLY A 32 9.87 -14.44 62.82
C GLY A 32 9.71 -13.07 62.15
N LYS A 33 9.83 -11.97 62.90
CA LYS A 33 9.78 -10.60 62.36
C LYS A 33 10.95 -10.30 61.42
N VAL A 34 12.17 -10.70 61.77
CA VAL A 34 13.36 -10.48 60.92
C VAL A 34 13.27 -11.27 59.62
N TRP A 35 12.86 -12.54 59.68
CA TRP A 35 12.65 -13.37 58.50
C TRP A 35 11.48 -12.88 57.65
N ALA A 36 10.37 -12.46 58.26
CA ALA A 36 9.23 -11.88 57.55
C ALA A 36 9.60 -10.58 56.84
N ASN A 37 10.31 -9.66 57.51
CA ASN A 37 10.78 -8.42 56.87
C ASN A 37 11.76 -8.72 55.73
N ARG A 38 12.69 -9.66 55.91
CA ARG A 38 13.65 -10.05 54.88
C ARG A 38 12.98 -10.70 53.67
N LEU A 39 11.93 -11.49 53.89
CA LEU A 39 11.13 -12.08 52.82
C LEU A 39 10.33 -11.01 52.08
N LEU A 40 9.66 -10.11 52.80
CA LEU A 40 8.92 -8.98 52.22
C LEU A 40 9.81 -8.02 51.43
N GLU A 41 11.03 -7.74 51.90
CA GLU A 41 12.01 -6.95 51.15
C GLU A 41 12.44 -7.66 49.86
N LYS A 42 12.72 -8.96 49.91
CA LYS A 42 13.05 -9.76 48.72
C LYS A 42 11.90 -9.76 47.71
N ASP A 43 10.67 -9.97 48.17
CA ASP A 43 9.49 -9.98 47.31
C ASP A 43 9.25 -8.60 46.70
N ARG A 44 9.38 -7.50 47.48
CA ARG A 44 9.30 -6.13 46.96
C ARG A 44 10.35 -5.84 45.90
N LEU A 45 11.61 -6.22 46.13
CA LEU A 45 12.69 -6.04 45.17
C LEU A 45 12.42 -6.83 43.88
N LYS A 46 11.94 -8.07 44.02
CA LYS A 46 11.57 -8.92 42.89
C LYS A 46 10.43 -8.30 42.08
N TYR A 47 9.33 -7.88 42.73
CA TYR A 47 8.21 -7.24 42.05
C TYR A 47 8.59 -5.92 41.40
N ASN A 48 9.40 -5.08 42.05
CA ASN A 48 9.88 -3.84 41.44
C ASN A 48 10.74 -4.11 40.20
N SER A 49 11.63 -5.10 40.27
CA SER A 49 12.46 -5.52 39.12
C SER A 49 11.59 -6.08 37.99
N GLU A 50 10.61 -6.93 38.29
CA GLU A 50 9.66 -7.45 37.30
C GLU A 50 8.83 -6.32 36.66
N LEU A 51 8.45 -5.31 37.43
CA LEU A 51 7.69 -4.16 36.96
C LEU A 51 8.55 -3.26 36.05
N GLU A 52 9.80 -2.97 36.43
CA GLU A 52 10.74 -2.22 35.61
C GLU A 52 11.08 -2.95 34.31
N THR A 53 11.35 -4.25 34.37
CA THR A 53 11.62 -5.06 33.17
C THR A 53 10.41 -5.13 32.25
N THR A 54 9.21 -5.23 32.80
CA THR A 54 7.96 -5.19 32.04
C THR A 54 7.74 -3.83 31.39
N LYS A 55 7.94 -2.72 32.12
CA LYS A 55 7.88 -1.36 31.58
C LYS A 55 8.88 -1.16 30.45
N ALA A 56 10.16 -1.49 30.67
CA ALA A 56 11.21 -1.36 29.68
C ALA A 56 10.90 -2.19 28.41
N LYS A 57 10.31 -3.38 28.58
CA LYS A 57 9.86 -4.21 27.45
C LYS A 57 8.76 -3.53 26.65
N TYR A 58 7.76 -2.95 27.32
CA TYR A 58 6.66 -2.24 26.64
C TYR A 58 7.14 -0.95 25.99
N GLU A 59 8.02 -0.18 26.62
CA GLU A 59 8.63 1.02 26.04
C GLU A 59 9.42 0.69 24.78
N LYS A 60 10.26 -0.36 24.84
CA LYS A 60 10.99 -0.85 23.68
C LYS A 60 10.05 -1.28 22.55
N GLN A 61 8.98 -2.03 22.87
CA GLN A 61 7.99 -2.42 21.87
C GLN A 61 7.31 -1.19 21.25
N LEU A 62 6.89 -0.23 22.07
CA LEU A 62 6.25 1.00 21.61
C LEU A 62 7.17 1.78 20.66
N GLU A 63 8.45 1.91 20.99
CA GLU A 63 9.45 2.55 20.14
C GLU A 63 9.62 1.81 18.82
N THR A 64 9.73 0.47 18.86
CA THR A 64 9.83 -0.33 17.63
C THR A 64 8.60 -0.20 16.75
N TYR A 65 7.39 -0.19 17.33
CA TYR A 65 6.15 -0.01 16.58
C TYR A 65 6.05 1.40 15.98
N LYS A 66 6.43 2.44 16.74
CA LYS A 66 6.48 3.81 16.22
C LYS A 66 7.42 3.91 15.02
N LEU A 67 8.61 3.33 15.12
CA LEU A 67 9.60 3.35 14.06
C LEU A 67 9.16 2.56 12.82
N GLN A 68 8.49 1.42 13.01
CA GLN A 68 7.87 0.66 11.90
C GLN A 68 6.73 1.44 11.25
N LEU A 69 5.89 2.10 12.04
CA LEU A 69 4.80 2.94 11.54
C LEU A 69 5.32 4.12 10.74
N GLU A 70 6.34 4.82 11.22
CA GLU A 70 6.98 5.91 10.49
C GLU A 70 7.60 5.44 9.17
N LYS A 71 8.30 4.31 9.17
CA LYS A 71 8.82 3.70 7.94
C LYS A 71 7.70 3.35 6.95
N SER A 72 6.63 2.71 7.42
CA SER A 72 5.48 2.34 6.59
C SER A 72 4.80 3.58 6.01
N LYS A 73 4.57 4.62 6.82
CA LYS A 73 4.03 5.90 6.36
C LYS A 73 4.92 6.56 5.31
N SER A 74 6.23 6.63 5.57
CA SER A 74 7.19 7.24 4.63
C SER A 74 7.20 6.51 3.28
N LEU A 75 7.21 5.17 3.30
CA LEU A 75 7.14 4.36 2.08
C LEU A 75 5.81 4.55 1.34
N PHE A 76 4.69 4.56 2.08
CA PHE A 76 3.37 4.81 1.52
C PHE A 76 3.28 6.19 0.85
N PHE A 77 3.73 7.25 1.51
CA PHE A 77 3.71 8.61 0.95
C PHE A 77 4.54 8.73 -0.31
N ARG A 78 5.79 8.21 -0.31
CA ARG A 78 6.64 8.21 -1.51
C ARG A 78 5.99 7.45 -2.65
N TYR A 79 5.45 6.26 -2.39
CA TYR A 79 4.79 5.45 -3.41
C TYR A 79 3.56 6.15 -3.99
N SER A 80 2.71 6.70 -3.11
CA SER A 80 1.53 7.47 -3.49
C SER A 80 1.86 8.70 -4.34
N GLU A 81 2.86 9.48 -3.93
CA GLU A 81 3.29 10.69 -4.64
C GLU A 81 3.81 10.37 -6.05
N HIS A 82 4.60 9.32 -6.19
CA HIS A 82 5.06 8.84 -7.48
C HIS A 82 3.91 8.35 -8.36
N GLN A 83 2.96 7.57 -7.80
CA GLN A 83 1.77 7.15 -8.55
C GLN A 83 0.94 8.35 -8.99
N PHE A 84 0.67 9.32 -8.11
CA PHE A 84 -0.08 10.52 -8.47
C PHE A 84 0.54 11.26 -9.66
N THR A 85 1.86 11.46 -9.62
CA THR A 85 2.60 12.11 -10.70
C THR A 85 2.49 11.33 -12.00
N LEU A 86 2.66 10.01 -11.93
CA LEU A 86 2.53 9.10 -13.06
C LEU A 86 1.15 9.17 -13.71
N TYR A 87 0.08 9.00 -12.92
CA TYR A 87 -1.29 8.96 -13.45
C TYR A 87 -1.67 10.29 -14.12
N ASN A 88 -1.21 11.43 -13.58
CA ASN A 88 -1.39 12.73 -14.21
C ASN A 88 -0.62 12.85 -15.53
N GLU A 89 0.62 12.37 -15.59
CA GLU A 89 1.40 12.36 -16.83
C GLU A 89 0.76 11.48 -17.90
N LEU A 90 0.36 10.26 -17.54
CA LEU A 90 -0.33 9.34 -18.44
C LEU A 90 -1.62 9.96 -18.98
N TRP A 91 -2.40 10.61 -18.12
CA TRP A 91 -3.60 11.32 -18.56
C TRP A 91 -3.30 12.43 -19.58
N ARG A 92 -2.25 13.23 -19.34
CA ARG A 92 -1.81 14.27 -20.28
C ARG A 92 -1.42 13.68 -21.64
N LEU A 93 -0.70 12.56 -21.66
CA LEU A 93 -0.31 11.87 -22.89
C LEU A 93 -1.54 11.35 -23.65
N LEU A 94 -2.46 10.68 -22.96
CA LEU A 94 -3.69 10.15 -23.54
C LEU A 94 -4.62 11.25 -24.06
N TYR A 95 -4.72 12.36 -23.34
CA TYR A 95 -5.52 13.50 -23.80
C TYR A 95 -4.92 14.13 -25.07
N LYS A 96 -3.59 14.29 -25.12
CA LYS A 96 -2.93 14.78 -26.34
C LYS A 96 -3.13 13.80 -27.51
N LEU A 97 -3.12 12.50 -27.25
CA LEU A 97 -3.41 11.47 -28.24
C LEU A 97 -4.85 11.61 -28.78
N LYS A 98 -5.82 11.88 -27.90
CA LYS A 98 -7.21 12.18 -28.30
C LYS A 98 -7.30 13.38 -29.26
N LEU A 99 -6.58 14.46 -28.97
CA LEU A 99 -6.53 15.63 -29.85
C LEU A 99 -5.96 15.27 -31.23
N LEU A 100 -4.86 14.53 -31.27
CA LEU A 100 -4.23 14.10 -32.53
C LEU A 100 -5.13 13.14 -33.33
N VAL A 101 -5.88 12.27 -32.66
CA VAL A 101 -6.90 11.42 -33.29
C VAL A 101 -8.00 12.25 -33.94
N ASN A 102 -8.44 13.33 -33.29
CA ASN A 102 -9.42 14.25 -33.85
C ASN A 102 -8.86 15.01 -35.05
N GLU A 103 -7.66 15.58 -34.94
CA GLU A 103 -6.99 16.28 -36.04
C GLU A 103 -6.79 15.35 -37.26
N LEU A 104 -6.39 14.09 -37.04
CA LEU A 104 -6.22 13.10 -38.11
C LEU A 104 -7.56 12.58 -38.65
N TRP A 105 -8.61 12.60 -37.82
CA TRP A 105 -9.97 12.30 -38.26
C TRP A 105 -10.45 13.37 -39.26
N ASP A 106 -10.34 14.63 -38.86
CA ASP A 106 -10.81 15.79 -39.63
C ASP A 106 -9.96 16.01 -40.89
N GLN A 107 -8.64 15.83 -40.78
CA GLN A 107 -7.69 16.02 -41.87
C GLN A 107 -6.77 14.80 -42.00
N ALA A 108 -7.18 13.86 -42.87
CA ALA A 108 -6.39 12.69 -43.21
C ALA A 108 -5.26 13.04 -44.19
N ASN A 109 -4.13 13.51 -43.66
CA ASN A 109 -2.91 13.82 -44.39
C ASN A 109 -1.66 13.24 -43.69
N PHE A 110 -0.52 13.21 -44.41
CA PHE A 110 0.72 12.63 -43.90
C PHE A 110 1.27 13.34 -42.65
N LYS A 111 1.14 14.67 -42.58
CA LYS A 111 1.61 15.48 -41.44
C LYS A 111 0.91 15.07 -40.14
N ASN A 112 -0.42 15.02 -40.15
CA ASN A 112 -1.22 14.66 -38.98
C ASN A 112 -1.04 13.18 -38.62
N LEU A 113 -0.91 12.31 -39.62
CA LEU A 113 -0.64 10.89 -39.44
C LEU A 113 0.70 10.66 -38.72
N ARG A 114 1.76 11.35 -39.17
CA ARG A 114 3.08 11.30 -38.54
C ARG A 114 3.06 11.84 -37.11
N ALA A 115 2.41 12.99 -36.88
CA ALA A 115 2.31 13.58 -35.54
C ALA A 115 1.59 12.64 -34.56
N PHE A 116 0.46 12.05 -34.99
CA PHE A 116 -0.25 11.02 -34.24
C PHE A 116 0.64 9.80 -33.96
N ALA A 117 1.30 9.23 -34.98
CA ALA A 117 2.11 8.03 -34.82
C ALA A 117 3.27 8.25 -33.84
N LEU A 118 4.00 9.36 -33.95
CA LEU A 118 5.10 9.68 -33.02
C LEU A 118 4.63 9.79 -31.57
N HIS A 119 3.50 10.46 -31.33
CA HIS A 119 2.96 10.62 -29.97
C HIS A 119 2.35 9.31 -29.44
N PHE A 120 1.79 8.47 -30.34
CA PHE A 120 1.30 7.15 -30.00
C PHE A 120 2.41 6.24 -29.48
N GLU A 121 3.52 6.12 -30.23
CA GLU A 121 4.68 5.32 -29.80
C GLU A 121 5.26 5.84 -28.47
N LYS A 122 5.36 7.17 -28.30
CA LYS A 122 5.79 7.78 -27.03
C LYS A 122 4.87 7.41 -25.86
N THR A 123 3.57 7.30 -26.12
CA THR A 123 2.60 6.95 -25.08
C THR A 123 2.73 5.47 -24.68
N ILE A 124 2.98 4.58 -25.64
CA ILE A 124 3.26 3.16 -25.38
C ILE A 124 4.54 3.02 -24.53
N ASP A 125 5.64 3.63 -24.97
CA ASP A 125 6.92 3.61 -24.25
C ASP A 125 6.80 4.15 -22.82
N SER A 126 6.00 5.21 -22.62
CA SER A 126 5.73 5.73 -21.27
C SER A 126 4.96 4.74 -20.40
N VAL A 127 3.98 4.01 -20.94
CA VAL A 127 3.24 2.98 -20.18
C VAL A 127 4.15 1.80 -19.84
N GLU A 128 4.97 1.34 -20.78
CA GLU A 128 5.89 0.21 -20.56
C GLU A 128 6.94 0.53 -19.49
N LYS A 129 7.58 1.71 -19.58
CA LYS A 129 8.58 2.18 -18.62
C LYS A 129 8.07 2.25 -17.19
N HIS A 130 6.78 2.52 -17.02
CA HIS A 130 6.17 2.69 -15.70
C HIS A 130 5.22 1.56 -15.32
N SER A 131 5.26 0.43 -16.03
CA SER A 131 4.39 -0.73 -15.81
C SER A 131 4.31 -1.16 -14.35
N LEU A 132 5.42 -1.15 -13.61
CA LEU A 132 5.49 -1.52 -12.19
C LEU A 132 4.61 -0.66 -11.25
N LEU A 133 4.29 0.57 -11.65
CA LEU A 133 3.51 1.51 -10.85
C LEU A 133 2.05 1.64 -11.33
N ILE A 134 1.70 0.97 -12.43
CA ILE A 134 0.36 0.97 -13.01
C ILE A 134 -0.37 -0.27 -12.48
N GLU A 135 -1.62 -0.11 -12.03
CA GLU A 135 -2.41 -1.26 -11.62
C GLU A 135 -2.78 -2.13 -12.82
N ASP A 136 -2.74 -3.46 -12.66
CA ASP A 136 -3.02 -4.43 -13.74
C ASP A 136 -4.33 -4.12 -14.48
N LYS A 137 -5.39 -3.77 -13.73
CA LYS A 137 -6.69 -3.40 -14.31
C LYS A 137 -6.65 -2.16 -15.20
N HIS A 138 -5.77 -1.20 -14.89
CA HIS A 138 -5.56 0.00 -15.70
C HIS A 138 -4.67 -0.32 -16.90
N HIS A 139 -3.66 -1.16 -16.71
CA HIS A 139 -2.79 -1.65 -17.79
C HIS A 139 -3.59 -2.38 -18.88
N ASP A 140 -4.53 -3.25 -18.51
CA ASP A 140 -5.40 -3.95 -19.46
C ASP A 140 -6.23 -2.98 -20.32
N LYS A 141 -6.75 -1.91 -19.69
CA LYS A 141 -7.52 -0.86 -20.39
C LYS A 141 -6.65 -0.02 -21.30
N LEU A 142 -5.42 0.28 -20.89
CA LEU A 142 -4.42 0.95 -21.74
C LEU A 142 -4.11 0.10 -22.98
N ASN A 143 -3.92 -1.21 -22.81
CA ASN A 143 -3.72 -2.13 -23.94
C ASN A 143 -4.93 -2.19 -24.88
N ALA A 144 -6.16 -2.19 -24.33
CA ALA A 144 -7.36 -2.10 -25.15
C ALA A 144 -7.41 -0.80 -25.97
N ILE A 145 -7.01 0.34 -25.38
CA ILE A 145 -6.86 1.63 -26.07
C ILE A 145 -5.82 1.51 -27.18
N PHE A 146 -4.64 0.96 -26.90
CA PHE A 146 -3.55 0.85 -27.87
C PHE A 146 -3.92 -0.06 -29.04
N ASN A 147 -4.56 -1.18 -28.79
CA ASN A 147 -5.07 -2.07 -29.83
C ASN A 147 -6.10 -1.38 -30.73
N THR A 148 -6.99 -0.58 -30.13
CA THR A 148 -8.00 0.19 -30.87
C THR A 148 -7.35 1.27 -31.75
N LEU A 149 -6.37 1.98 -31.21
CA LEU A 149 -5.65 3.04 -31.92
C LEU A 149 -4.70 2.51 -33.00
N ASN A 150 -4.14 1.32 -32.81
CA ASN A 150 -3.35 0.67 -33.85
C ASN A 150 -4.23 0.31 -35.06
N LYS A 151 -5.44 -0.22 -34.83
CA LYS A 151 -6.43 -0.44 -35.91
C LYS A 151 -6.80 0.88 -36.61
N PHE A 152 -7.00 1.95 -35.82
CA PHE A 152 -7.27 3.29 -36.36
C PHE A 152 -6.11 3.79 -37.24
N LYS A 153 -4.85 3.63 -36.79
CA LYS A 153 -3.63 4.00 -37.52
C LYS A 153 -3.56 3.33 -38.88
N VAL A 154 -3.66 2.00 -38.91
CA VAL A 154 -3.59 1.19 -40.14
C VAL A 154 -4.66 1.65 -41.15
N ASN A 155 -5.91 1.82 -40.69
CA ASN A 155 -7.00 2.29 -41.54
C ASN A 155 -6.74 3.71 -42.10
N LYS A 156 -6.17 4.61 -41.30
CA LYS A 156 -5.82 5.97 -41.76
C LYS A 156 -4.66 5.97 -42.75
N GLU A 157 -3.63 5.14 -42.54
CA GLU A 157 -2.54 4.96 -43.50
C GLU A 157 -3.07 4.55 -44.88
N THR A 158 -4.01 3.59 -44.94
CA THR A 158 -4.65 3.19 -46.19
C THR A 158 -5.43 4.33 -46.83
N ILE A 159 -6.23 5.08 -46.05
CA ILE A 159 -7.00 6.22 -46.59
C ILE A 159 -6.10 7.30 -47.16
N VAL A 160 -5.00 7.64 -46.46
CA VAL A 160 -4.05 8.67 -46.93
C VAL A 160 -3.38 8.22 -48.23
N LYS A 161 -2.89 6.98 -48.31
CA LYS A 161 -2.27 6.42 -49.53
C LYS A 161 -3.24 6.40 -50.71
N LEU A 162 -4.49 5.97 -50.50
CA LEU A 162 -5.50 5.93 -51.56
C LEU A 162 -5.94 7.30 -52.06
N LYS A 163 -5.82 8.35 -51.23
CA LYS A 163 -6.08 9.73 -51.65
C LYS A 163 -4.95 10.29 -52.51
N ASP A 164 -3.72 10.01 -52.13
CA ASP A 164 -2.50 10.40 -52.86
C ASP A 164 -2.50 9.84 -54.30
N ILE A 165 -2.78 8.53 -54.42
CA ILE A 165 -2.85 7.83 -55.72
C ILE A 165 -3.94 8.42 -56.64
N LYS A 166 -5.09 8.85 -56.07
CA LYS A 166 -6.19 9.45 -56.84
C LYS A 166 -5.88 10.87 -57.35
N GLU A 167 -4.94 11.57 -56.73
CA GLU A 167 -4.48 12.88 -57.19
C GLU A 167 -3.45 12.76 -58.33
N GLU A 168 -2.67 11.67 -58.38
CA GLU A 168 -1.67 11.42 -59.43
C GLU A 168 -2.23 10.72 -60.69
N ASP A 169 -3.22 9.83 -60.57
CA ASP A 169 -3.79 9.06 -61.69
C ASP A 169 -5.24 9.45 -62.01
N ILE A 170 -5.45 10.21 -63.10
CA ILE A 170 -6.78 10.51 -63.66
C ILE A 170 -7.29 9.29 -64.46
N LYS A 171 -7.62 8.18 -63.78
CA LYS A 171 -8.51 7.15 -64.34
C LYS A 171 -9.45 6.61 -63.25
N PRO A 172 -10.78 6.61 -63.49
CA PRO A 172 -11.74 6.12 -62.50
C PRO A 172 -11.69 4.59 -62.46
N ASP A 173 -11.00 4.04 -61.47
CA ASP A 173 -10.96 2.59 -61.21
C ASP A 173 -12.14 2.15 -60.31
N HIS A 174 -12.57 0.90 -60.53
CA HIS A 174 -13.74 0.17 -60.05
C HIS A 174 -13.86 0.01 -58.51
N ASN A 175 -12.99 0.66 -57.74
CA ASN A 175 -12.78 0.44 -56.31
C ASN A 175 -13.56 1.44 -55.41
N SER A 176 -14.66 2.00 -55.91
CA SER A 176 -15.44 3.08 -55.27
C SER A 176 -15.94 2.73 -53.86
N ASP A 177 -16.02 1.45 -53.53
CA ASP A 177 -16.59 0.95 -52.27
C ASP A 177 -15.56 0.74 -51.14
N THR A 178 -14.25 0.88 -51.42
CA THR A 178 -13.20 0.59 -50.43
C THR A 178 -12.99 1.71 -49.41
N ILE A 179 -12.90 2.97 -49.85
CA ILE A 179 -12.69 4.12 -48.97
C ILE A 179 -13.83 4.30 -47.95
N PRO A 180 -15.12 4.22 -48.33
CA PRO A 180 -16.22 4.32 -47.37
C PRO A 180 -16.16 3.27 -46.26
N ARG A 181 -15.80 2.02 -46.60
CA ARG A 181 -15.61 0.94 -45.63
C ARG A 181 -14.52 1.26 -44.62
N TYR A 182 -13.35 1.72 -45.07
CA TYR A 182 -12.26 2.11 -44.16
C TYR A 182 -12.66 3.30 -43.29
N VAL A 183 -13.39 4.29 -43.82
CA VAL A 183 -13.89 5.43 -43.04
C VAL A 183 -14.86 4.96 -41.96
N ALA A 184 -15.79 4.06 -42.27
CA ALA A 184 -16.74 3.51 -41.30
C ALA A 184 -16.04 2.74 -40.17
N GLN A 185 -15.12 1.83 -40.52
CA GLN A 185 -14.32 1.09 -39.53
C GLN A 185 -13.47 2.02 -38.66
N ASN A 186 -12.91 3.07 -39.26
CA ASN A 186 -12.09 4.04 -38.55
C ASN A 186 -12.92 4.91 -37.58
N ASN A 187 -14.14 5.28 -37.96
CA ASN A 187 -15.10 5.96 -37.07
C ASN A 187 -15.43 5.09 -35.86
N GLU A 188 -15.64 3.78 -36.07
CA GLU A 188 -15.90 2.84 -34.99
C GLU A 188 -14.72 2.74 -34.03
N SER A 189 -13.49 2.59 -34.54
CA SER A 189 -12.29 2.62 -33.71
C SER A 189 -12.16 3.93 -32.90
N LYS A 190 -12.50 5.08 -33.51
CA LYS A 190 -12.51 6.38 -32.80
C LYS A 190 -13.50 6.38 -31.64
N LYS A 191 -14.74 5.93 -31.86
CA LYS A 191 -15.78 5.86 -30.81
C LYS A 191 -15.38 4.91 -29.69
N GLN A 192 -14.84 3.74 -30.02
CA GLN A 192 -14.35 2.77 -29.04
C GLN A 192 -13.22 3.35 -28.18
N PHE A 193 -12.27 4.03 -28.81
CA PHE A 193 -11.20 4.74 -28.11
C PHE A 193 -11.76 5.79 -27.13
N GLU A 194 -12.69 6.64 -27.57
CA GLU A 194 -13.30 7.66 -26.73
C GLU A 194 -14.07 7.07 -25.54
N ALA A 195 -14.78 5.96 -25.75
CA ALA A 195 -15.48 5.25 -24.70
C ALA A 195 -14.51 4.66 -23.66
N LEU A 196 -13.45 3.98 -24.11
CA LEU A 196 -12.41 3.44 -23.23
C LEU A 196 -11.69 4.53 -22.46
N LEU A 197 -11.37 5.64 -23.12
CA LEU A 197 -10.71 6.79 -22.49
C LEU A 197 -11.57 7.39 -21.37
N LYS A 198 -12.89 7.49 -21.57
CA LYS A 198 -13.84 7.98 -20.55
C LYS A 198 -13.98 7.03 -19.36
N ILE A 199 -13.82 5.72 -19.58
CA ILE A 199 -13.79 4.74 -18.49
C ILE A 199 -12.50 4.93 -17.69
N LEU A 200 -11.36 4.97 -18.38
CA LEU A 200 -10.04 5.11 -17.77
C LEU A 200 -9.91 6.43 -16.99
N GLU A 201 -10.49 7.52 -17.48
CA GLU A 201 -10.56 8.81 -16.75
C GLU A 201 -11.21 8.66 -15.37
N ARG A 202 -12.32 7.90 -15.28
CA ARG A 202 -13.01 7.68 -14.00
C ARG A 202 -12.16 6.86 -13.06
N ASP A 203 -11.45 5.87 -13.59
CA ASP A 203 -10.59 5.00 -12.79
C ASP A 203 -9.36 5.75 -12.28
N PHE A 204 -8.73 6.56 -13.11
CA PHE A 204 -7.61 7.43 -12.70
C PHE A 204 -8.06 8.42 -11.62
N LYS A 205 -9.25 9.03 -11.76
CA LYS A 205 -9.83 9.90 -10.73
C LYS A 205 -10.06 9.17 -9.41
N LYS A 206 -10.48 7.90 -9.44
CA LYS A 206 -10.63 7.08 -8.24
C LYS A 206 -9.28 6.79 -7.61
N GLN A 207 -8.30 6.37 -8.41
CA GLN A 207 -6.95 6.08 -7.93
C GLN A 207 -6.34 7.28 -7.24
N ILE A 208 -6.37 8.44 -7.90
CA ILE A 208 -5.85 9.71 -7.38
C ILE A 208 -6.49 10.10 -6.04
N ARG A 209 -7.79 9.81 -5.84
CA ARG A 209 -8.50 10.08 -4.58
C ARG A 209 -8.18 9.08 -3.45
N VAL A 210 -7.70 7.89 -3.80
CA VAL A 210 -7.32 6.86 -2.82
C VAL A 210 -5.86 7.04 -2.43
N THR A 211 -5.02 7.53 -3.35
CA THR A 211 -3.61 7.80 -3.10
C THR A 211 -3.37 9.16 -2.42
N GLY A 212 -4.14 10.20 -2.76
CA GLY A 212 -4.07 11.53 -2.11
C GLY A 212 -4.88 11.62 -0.83
#